data_AF-A0A2M7EMQ9-F1
#
_entry.id   AF-A0A2M7EMQ9-F1
#
_cell.length_a   1.000
_cell.length_b   1.000
_cell.length_c   1.000
_cell.angle_alpha   90.00
_cell.angle_beta   90.00
_cell.angle_gamma   90.00
#
_symmetry.space_group_name_H-M   'P 1'
#
loop_
_entity.id
_entity.type
_entity.pdbx_description
1 polymer ?
#
loop_
_entity_poly.entity_id
_entity_poly.type
_entity_poly.pdbx_seq_one_letter_code
_entity_poly.pdbx_strand_id
1 'polypeptide(L)'
;MSRIAQIASANLSAANAMIPQVTHHDRADMRAVEAFRKTLRDEGAARGVKITALAFHVMALARCLRAFPRFNASLRPGGETLVLKDYVHIGIAVDTPHGLMVPVIRDADGKGLWQIAGDIADLAGRAQARKLSGDEMGGASMSISNLGGIGGTAFTPIVNPPEVAILGLTRTETVPVRENGDWQPVPMVPLDLSYDHRVINGA
;
A
#
# COMPACT_ATOMS: atom_id res chain seq x y z
N MET A 1 5.91 -17.30 -20.29
CA MET A 1 5.49 -16.75 -18.97
C MET A 1 5.99 -17.66 -17.85
N SER A 2 6.57 -17.09 -16.78
CA SER A 2 6.95 -17.85 -15.58
C SER A 2 5.71 -18.45 -14.89
N ARG A 3 5.87 -19.48 -14.06
CA ARG A 3 4.77 -20.07 -13.27
C ARG A 3 4.11 -19.03 -12.36
N ILE A 4 4.91 -18.13 -11.76
CA ILE A 4 4.42 -17.03 -10.93
C ILE A 4 3.59 -16.05 -11.75
N ALA A 5 4.04 -15.69 -12.96
CA ALA A 5 3.27 -14.81 -13.85
C ALA A 5 1.93 -15.44 -14.29
N GLN A 6 1.88 -16.75 -14.51
CA GLN A 6 0.62 -17.46 -14.82
C GLN A 6 -0.35 -17.41 -13.64
N ILE A 7 0.14 -17.63 -12.41
CA ILE A 7 -0.68 -17.54 -11.20
C ILE A 7 -1.18 -16.11 -10.98
N ALA A 8 -0.31 -15.11 -11.10
CA ALA A 8 -0.69 -13.71 -10.97
C ALA A 8 -1.76 -13.32 -12.00
N SER A 9 -1.59 -13.72 -13.26
CA SER A 9 -2.56 -13.48 -14.33
C SER A 9 -3.94 -14.08 -14.01
N ALA A 10 -3.99 -15.35 -13.57
CA ALA A 10 -5.24 -15.99 -13.18
C ALA A 10 -5.91 -15.29 -11.99
N ASN A 11 -5.14 -14.94 -10.96
CA ASN A 11 -5.66 -14.26 -9.77
C ASN A 11 -6.21 -12.86 -10.09
N LEU A 12 -5.47 -12.06 -10.86
CA LEU A 12 -5.88 -10.71 -11.25
C LEU A 12 -7.12 -10.74 -12.15
N SER A 13 -7.20 -11.71 -13.08
CA SER A 13 -8.37 -11.87 -13.95
C SER A 13 -9.62 -12.23 -13.13
N ALA A 14 -9.48 -13.15 -12.18
CA ALA A 14 -10.57 -13.52 -11.28
C ALA A 14 -11.00 -12.35 -10.39
N ALA A 15 -10.05 -11.60 -9.84
CA ALA A 15 -10.31 -10.42 -9.03
C ALA A 15 -11.12 -9.36 -9.81
N ASN A 16 -10.67 -9.02 -11.02
CA ASN A 16 -11.32 -8.03 -11.86
C ASN A 16 -12.73 -8.45 -12.31
N ALA A 17 -12.97 -9.75 -12.51
CA ALA A 17 -14.30 -10.26 -12.84
C ALA A 17 -15.25 -10.28 -11.62
N MET A 18 -14.71 -10.49 -10.42
CA MET A 18 -15.50 -10.67 -9.20
C MET A 18 -15.83 -9.36 -8.48
N ILE A 19 -14.92 -8.38 -8.53
CA ILE A 19 -15.01 -7.15 -7.75
C ILE A 19 -15.46 -6.00 -8.67
N PRO A 20 -16.64 -5.41 -8.45
CA PRO A 20 -17.00 -4.14 -9.08
C PRO A 20 -16.17 -3.03 -8.42
N GLN A 21 -14.97 -2.83 -8.94
CA GLN A 21 -14.01 -1.89 -8.37
C GLN A 21 -14.18 -0.47 -8.91
N VAL A 22 -14.07 0.51 -8.02
CA VAL A 22 -13.92 1.93 -8.37
C VAL A 22 -12.60 2.42 -7.80
N THR A 23 -11.91 3.27 -8.54
CA THR A 23 -10.70 3.95 -8.07
C THR A 23 -11.02 5.40 -7.76
N HIS A 24 -10.72 5.82 -6.53
CA HIS A 24 -10.73 7.21 -6.10
C HIS A 24 -9.32 7.78 -6.17
N HIS A 25 -9.15 8.92 -6.83
CA HIS A 25 -7.88 9.60 -7.00
C HIS A 25 -7.84 10.84 -6.12
N ASP A 26 -6.84 10.92 -5.26
CA ASP A 26 -6.58 12.09 -4.42
C ASP A 26 -5.06 12.36 -4.32
N ARG A 27 -4.67 13.38 -3.58
CA ARG A 27 -3.27 13.76 -3.37
C ARG A 27 -3.02 14.17 -1.92
N ALA A 28 -1.86 13.82 -1.39
CA ALA A 28 -1.44 14.24 -0.05
C ALA A 28 -0.19 15.10 -0.08
N ASP A 29 -0.17 16.13 0.78
CA ASP A 29 0.98 17.01 0.98
C ASP A 29 2.09 16.29 1.74
N MET A 30 3.26 16.21 1.11
CA MET A 30 4.43 15.53 1.64
C MET A 30 5.43 16.45 2.36
N ARG A 31 5.20 17.76 2.47
CA ARG A 31 6.15 18.72 3.07
C ARG A 31 6.57 18.32 4.48
N ALA A 32 5.60 18.07 5.35
CA ALA A 32 5.87 17.71 6.75
C ALA A 32 6.57 16.35 6.87
N VAL A 33 6.12 15.36 6.08
CA VAL A 33 6.72 14.02 6.05
C VAL A 33 8.17 14.08 5.56
N GLU A 34 8.43 14.83 4.49
CA GLU A 34 9.78 14.98 3.92
C GLU A 34 10.71 15.77 4.84
N ALA A 35 10.21 16.82 5.49
CA ALA A 35 10.97 17.57 6.49
C ALA A 35 11.37 16.67 7.67
N PHE A 36 10.42 15.93 8.24
CA PHE A 36 10.69 15.00 9.33
C PHE A 36 11.59 13.84 8.90
N ARG A 37 11.37 13.25 7.71
CA ARG A 37 12.24 12.18 7.19
C ARG A 37 13.70 12.62 7.06
N LYS A 38 13.96 13.91 6.74
CA LYS A 38 15.32 14.45 6.67
C LYS A 38 16.01 14.47 8.04
N THR A 39 15.28 14.74 9.12
CA THR A 39 15.87 14.76 10.48
C THR A 39 16.26 13.36 10.96
N LEU A 40 15.64 12.32 10.41
CA LEU A 40 15.92 10.91 10.77
C LEU A 40 17.11 10.29 10.01
N ARG A 41 17.77 11.04 9.12
CA ARG A 41 18.83 10.47 8.25
C ARG A 41 20.03 9.94 9.04
N ASP A 42 20.54 10.72 9.98
CA ASP A 42 21.74 10.37 10.74
C ASP A 42 21.46 9.21 11.70
N GLU A 43 20.30 9.24 12.37
CA GLU A 43 19.85 8.13 13.21
C GLU A 43 19.64 6.85 12.38
N GLY A 44 19.09 6.98 11.16
CA GLY A 44 18.92 5.84 10.26
C GLY A 44 20.23 5.23 9.81
N ALA A 45 21.25 6.06 9.54
CA ALA A 45 22.60 5.59 9.25
C ALA A 45 23.20 4.83 10.44
N ALA A 46 23.05 5.35 11.66
CA ALA A 46 23.53 4.70 12.87
C ALA A 46 22.82 3.34 13.14
N ARG A 47 21.54 3.24 12.79
CA ARG A 47 20.74 2.01 12.92
C ARG A 47 20.89 1.04 11.75
N GLY A 48 21.53 1.43 10.65
CA GLY A 48 21.59 0.66 9.42
C GLY A 48 20.24 0.51 8.70
N VAL A 49 19.25 1.36 8.99
CA VAL A 49 17.89 1.29 8.43
C VAL A 49 17.55 2.62 7.76
N LYS A 50 17.20 2.57 6.47
CA LYS A 50 16.79 3.76 5.71
C LYS A 50 15.27 3.93 5.78
N ILE A 51 14.81 5.01 6.39
CA ILE A 51 13.39 5.39 6.35
C ILE A 51 13.07 5.98 4.98
N THR A 52 12.12 5.35 4.28
CA THR A 52 11.56 5.82 3.02
C THR A 52 10.17 6.43 3.24
N ALA A 53 9.63 7.12 2.25
CA ALA A 53 8.24 7.61 2.32
C ALA A 53 7.24 6.45 2.53
N LEU A 54 7.51 5.26 1.99
CA LEU A 54 6.62 4.09 2.10
C LEU A 54 6.36 3.70 3.56
N ALA A 55 7.35 3.81 4.46
CA ALA A 55 7.16 3.51 5.87
C ALA A 55 6.11 4.43 6.54
N PHE A 56 6.03 5.70 6.12
CA PHE A 56 4.99 6.62 6.57
C PHE A 56 3.61 6.24 6.03
N HIS A 57 3.53 5.83 4.76
CA HIS A 57 2.26 5.39 4.15
C HIS A 57 1.74 4.12 4.81
N VAL A 58 2.60 3.15 5.12
CA VAL A 58 2.22 1.93 5.86
C VAL A 58 1.69 2.29 7.25
N MET A 59 2.40 3.15 7.98
CA MET A 59 1.96 3.59 9.30
C MET A 59 0.63 4.35 9.25
N ALA A 60 0.48 5.26 8.30
CA ALA A 60 -0.75 6.03 8.11
C ALA A 60 -1.92 5.11 7.75
N LEU A 61 -1.72 4.21 6.79
CA LEU A 61 -2.74 3.25 6.36
C LEU A 61 -3.16 2.33 7.52
N ALA A 62 -2.20 1.80 8.28
CA ALA A 62 -2.51 0.94 9.42
C ALA A 62 -3.39 1.65 10.47
N ARG A 63 -3.13 2.94 10.74
CA ARG A 63 -3.97 3.76 11.61
C ARG A 63 -5.35 4.03 10.99
N CYS A 64 -5.41 4.33 9.69
CA CYS A 64 -6.68 4.51 8.99
C CYS A 64 -7.54 3.25 9.04
N LEU A 65 -6.96 2.06 8.90
CA LEU A 65 -7.71 0.79 8.97
C LEU A 65 -8.32 0.53 10.35
N ARG A 66 -7.71 1.05 11.42
CA ARG A 66 -8.32 1.04 12.76
C ARG A 66 -9.48 2.03 12.88
N ALA A 67 -9.34 3.23 12.30
CA ALA A 67 -10.38 4.25 12.32
C ALA A 67 -11.58 3.89 11.41
N PHE A 68 -11.33 3.17 10.32
CA PHE A 68 -12.30 2.81 9.30
C PHE A 68 -12.37 1.29 9.09
N PRO A 69 -12.96 0.53 10.04
CA PRO A 69 -12.89 -0.93 10.06
C PRO A 69 -13.54 -1.61 8.86
N ARG A 70 -14.43 -0.93 8.13
CA ARG A 70 -15.01 -1.46 6.87
C ARG A 70 -13.96 -1.68 5.79
N PHE A 71 -12.89 -0.87 5.76
CA PHE A 71 -11.73 -1.11 4.88
C PHE A 71 -10.87 -2.28 5.37
N ASN A 72 -10.92 -2.60 6.66
CA ASN A 72 -10.24 -3.74 7.26
C ASN A 72 -11.17 -4.97 7.34
N ALA A 73 -11.74 -5.34 6.21
CA ALA A 73 -12.73 -6.40 6.14
C ALA A 73 -12.50 -7.34 4.96
N SER A 74 -13.25 -8.43 4.93
CA SER A 74 -13.34 -9.36 3.81
C SER A 74 -14.78 -9.76 3.58
N LEU A 75 -15.22 -9.74 2.33
CA LEU A 75 -16.54 -10.21 1.95
C LEU A 75 -16.50 -11.73 1.74
N ARG A 76 -17.34 -12.49 2.45
CA ARG A 76 -17.41 -13.94 2.26
C ARG A 76 -17.93 -14.27 0.85
N PRO A 77 -17.58 -15.46 0.30
CA PRO A 77 -18.22 -15.99 -0.89
C PRO A 77 -19.74 -15.95 -0.74
N GLY A 78 -20.45 -15.39 -1.72
CA GLY A 78 -21.90 -15.16 -1.68
C GLY A 78 -22.32 -13.72 -1.36
N GLY A 79 -21.43 -12.89 -0.80
CA GLY A 79 -21.68 -11.45 -0.65
C GLY A 79 -22.57 -11.04 0.54
N GLU A 80 -23.05 -11.98 1.34
CA GLU A 80 -24.02 -11.73 2.41
C GLU A 80 -23.38 -11.40 3.76
N THR A 81 -22.10 -11.75 3.96
CA THR A 81 -21.41 -11.58 5.25
C THR A 81 -20.10 -10.85 5.08
N LEU A 82 -19.99 -9.71 5.76
CA LEU A 82 -18.75 -8.96 5.90
C LEU A 82 -18.01 -9.41 7.17
N VAL A 83 -16.78 -9.87 7.04
CA VAL A 83 -15.92 -10.26 8.16
C VAL A 83 -14.98 -9.10 8.47
N LEU A 84 -15.15 -8.47 9.62
CA LEU A 84 -14.21 -7.46 10.12
C LEU A 84 -12.98 -8.16 10.72
N LYS A 85 -11.81 -7.58 10.49
CA LYS A 85 -10.53 -8.10 11.00
C LYS A 85 -10.10 -7.27 12.21
N ASP A 86 -9.75 -7.96 13.30
CA ASP A 86 -9.21 -7.31 14.51
C ASP A 86 -7.70 -7.08 14.44
N TYR A 87 -7.02 -7.69 13.48
CA TYR A 87 -5.61 -7.45 13.19
C TYR A 87 -5.46 -6.44 12.05
N VAL A 88 -4.30 -5.77 11.99
CA VAL A 88 -3.95 -4.89 10.86
C VAL A 88 -2.63 -5.35 10.24
N HIS A 89 -2.73 -5.86 9.02
CA HIS A 89 -1.60 -6.36 8.27
C HIS A 89 -1.52 -5.66 6.92
N ILE A 90 -0.36 -5.14 6.54
CA ILE A 90 -0.23 -4.36 5.29
C ILE A 90 0.57 -5.17 4.28
N GLY A 91 -0.05 -5.51 3.15
CA GLY A 91 0.64 -6.10 2.01
C GLY A 91 1.42 -5.04 1.23
N ILE A 92 2.63 -5.35 0.78
CA ILE A 92 3.43 -4.45 -0.05
C ILE A 92 3.71 -5.13 -1.38
N ALA A 93 3.22 -4.57 -2.47
CA ALA A 93 3.51 -5.10 -3.80
C ALA A 93 4.98 -4.83 -4.15
N VAL A 94 5.72 -5.90 -4.46
CA VAL A 94 7.12 -5.87 -4.87
C VAL A 94 7.21 -6.52 -6.25
N ASP A 95 7.63 -5.73 -7.23
CA ASP A 95 7.96 -6.26 -8.55
C ASP A 95 9.35 -6.90 -8.53
N THR A 96 9.44 -8.14 -9.01
CA THR A 96 10.67 -8.92 -9.04
C THR A 96 10.87 -9.48 -10.45
N PRO A 97 12.11 -9.87 -10.82
CA PRO A 97 12.36 -10.57 -12.09
C PRO A 97 11.54 -11.86 -12.29
N HIS A 98 10.94 -12.39 -11.21
CA HIS A 98 10.16 -13.61 -11.22
C HIS A 98 8.64 -13.36 -11.32
N GLY A 99 8.21 -12.11 -11.16
CA GLY A 99 6.82 -11.66 -11.15
C GLY A 99 6.47 -10.86 -9.90
N LEU A 100 5.22 -10.40 -9.83
CA LEU A 100 4.68 -9.64 -8.71
C LEU A 100 4.52 -10.52 -7.47
N MET A 101 5.06 -10.07 -6.34
CA MET A 101 4.86 -10.67 -5.02
C MET A 101 4.30 -9.64 -4.05
N VAL A 102 3.51 -10.07 -3.07
CA VAL A 102 2.90 -9.19 -2.07
C VAL A 102 3.21 -9.69 -0.66
N PRO A 103 4.46 -9.53 -0.17
CA PRO A 103 4.77 -9.80 1.23
C PRO A 103 3.96 -8.93 2.19
N VAL A 104 3.70 -9.47 3.39
CA VAL A 104 2.80 -8.88 4.38
C VAL A 104 3.56 -8.45 5.64
N ILE A 105 3.44 -7.18 5.99
CA ILE A 105 3.88 -6.63 7.29
C ILE A 105 2.78 -6.94 8.31
N ARG A 106 3.06 -7.87 9.23
CA ARG A 106 2.15 -8.24 10.32
C ARG A 106 2.07 -7.14 11.38
N ASP A 107 0.91 -7.02 12.02
CA ASP A 107 0.60 -6.10 13.12
C ASP A 107 1.16 -4.69 12.93
N ALA A 108 0.94 -4.14 11.73
CA ALA A 108 1.54 -2.87 11.30
C ALA A 108 1.06 -1.68 12.15
N ASP A 109 -0.11 -1.79 12.77
CA ASP A 109 -0.68 -0.78 13.67
C ASP A 109 0.03 -0.73 15.04
N GLY A 110 0.69 -1.81 15.45
CA GLY A 110 1.50 -1.88 16.66
C GLY A 110 2.97 -1.47 16.47
N LYS A 111 3.41 -1.17 15.25
CA LYS A 111 4.82 -0.96 14.91
C LYS A 111 5.20 0.52 14.79
N GLY A 112 6.42 0.84 15.22
CA GLY A 112 7.05 2.14 14.99
C GLY A 112 7.67 2.27 13.60
N LEU A 113 8.03 3.50 13.20
CA LEU A 113 8.61 3.78 11.86
C LEU A 113 9.86 2.95 11.57
N TRP A 114 10.75 2.78 12.56
CA TRP A 114 11.98 2.01 12.41
C TRP A 114 11.71 0.53 12.12
N GLN A 115 10.75 -0.06 12.84
CA GLN A 115 10.36 -1.46 12.65
C GLN A 115 9.72 -1.65 11.27
N ILE A 116 8.77 -0.78 10.90
CA ILE A 116 8.14 -0.82 9.57
C ILE A 116 9.19 -0.68 8.46
N ALA A 117 10.14 0.26 8.59
CA ALA A 117 11.20 0.45 7.60
C ALA A 117 12.12 -0.77 7.49
N GLY A 118 12.46 -1.40 8.62
CA GLY A 118 13.23 -2.64 8.66
C GLY A 118 12.49 -3.80 7.98
N ASP A 119 11.22 -3.99 8.31
CA ASP A 119 10.36 -5.03 7.73
C ASP A 119 10.23 -4.87 6.22
N ILE A 120 10.00 -3.64 5.73
CA ILE A 120 9.95 -3.35 4.29
C ILE A 120 11.27 -3.76 3.61
N ALA A 121 12.40 -3.39 4.19
CA ALA A 121 13.72 -3.67 3.62
C ALA A 121 14.02 -5.18 3.59
N ASP A 122 13.74 -5.90 4.68
CA ASP A 122 13.90 -7.35 4.77
C ASP A 122 12.99 -8.08 3.77
N LEU A 123 11.69 -7.77 3.77
CA LEU A 123 10.72 -8.42 2.89
C LEU A 123 11.04 -8.16 1.41
N ALA A 124 11.42 -6.93 1.06
CA ALA A 124 11.84 -6.62 -0.31
C ALA A 124 13.11 -7.38 -0.71
N GLY A 125 14.12 -7.44 0.17
CA GLY A 125 15.36 -8.19 -0.08
C GLY A 125 15.09 -9.69 -0.26
N ARG A 126 14.24 -10.28 0.58
CA ARG A 126 13.87 -11.70 0.49
C ARG A 126 12.95 -12.00 -0.70
N ALA A 127 12.08 -11.06 -1.11
CA ALA A 127 11.29 -11.19 -2.33
C ALA A 127 12.19 -11.29 -3.56
N GLN A 128 13.15 -10.37 -3.71
CA GLN A 128 14.12 -10.38 -4.80
C GLN A 128 14.98 -11.65 -4.80
N ALA A 129 15.33 -12.15 -3.61
CA ALA A 129 16.10 -13.39 -3.46
C ALA A 129 15.26 -14.68 -3.56
N ARG A 130 13.93 -14.60 -3.75
CA ARG A 130 13.00 -15.73 -3.76
C ARG A 130 13.05 -16.58 -2.48
N LYS A 131 13.23 -15.92 -1.33
CA LYS A 131 13.32 -16.53 0.00
C LYS A 131 12.08 -16.27 0.86
N LEU A 132 11.01 -15.75 0.28
CA LEU A 132 9.72 -15.61 0.96
C LEU A 132 8.99 -16.95 1.01
N SER A 133 8.46 -17.27 2.18
CA SER A 133 7.57 -18.40 2.38
C SER A 133 6.12 -18.04 2.00
N GLY A 134 5.28 -19.06 1.79
CA GLY A 134 3.85 -18.86 1.47
C GLY A 134 3.09 -18.08 2.55
N ASP A 135 3.42 -18.32 3.81
CA ASP A 135 2.75 -17.70 4.98
C ASP A 135 3.01 -16.19 5.09
N GLU A 136 4.06 -15.71 4.44
CA GLU A 136 4.44 -14.29 4.41
C GLU A 136 3.73 -13.52 3.28
N MET A 137 3.01 -14.22 2.40
CA MET A 137 2.28 -13.63 1.27
C MET A 137 0.76 -13.63 1.46
N GLY A 138 0.26 -14.07 2.62
CA GLY A 138 -1.17 -14.24 2.88
C GLY A 138 -1.69 -13.39 4.05
N GLY A 139 -3.00 -13.12 4.06
CA GLY A 139 -3.69 -12.57 5.24
C GLY A 139 -3.50 -11.06 5.45
N ALA A 140 -3.18 -10.29 4.41
CA ALA A 140 -3.22 -8.84 4.49
C ALA A 140 -4.63 -8.32 4.83
N SER A 141 -4.66 -7.20 5.53
CA SER A 141 -5.85 -6.37 5.71
C SER A 141 -6.12 -5.58 4.44
N MET A 142 -5.08 -4.90 3.95
CA MET A 142 -5.09 -4.09 2.75
C MET A 142 -3.67 -4.01 2.19
N SER A 143 -3.54 -3.90 0.87
CA SER A 143 -2.26 -3.83 0.17
C SER A 143 -1.93 -2.40 -0.29
N ILE A 144 -0.63 -2.12 -0.40
CA ILE A 144 -0.07 -0.94 -1.05
C ILE A 144 0.68 -1.39 -2.31
N SER A 145 0.37 -0.76 -3.44
CA SER A 145 1.15 -0.86 -4.67
C SER A 145 1.87 0.46 -4.93
N ASN A 146 3.20 0.44 -4.88
CA ASN A 146 4.01 1.66 -4.97
C ASN A 146 4.83 1.69 -6.27
N LEU A 147 4.41 2.55 -7.21
CA LEU A 147 5.08 2.82 -8.47
C LEU A 147 5.90 4.13 -8.43
N GLY A 148 6.06 4.74 -7.25
CA GLY A 148 6.74 6.03 -7.11
C GLY A 148 8.21 6.03 -7.53
N GLY A 149 8.88 4.87 -7.56
CA GLY A 149 10.22 4.71 -8.09
C GLY A 149 10.30 4.66 -9.63
N ILE A 150 9.18 4.42 -10.31
CA ILE A 150 9.09 4.30 -11.77
C ILE A 150 8.56 5.60 -12.36
N GLY A 151 7.43 6.10 -11.87
CA GLY A 151 6.76 7.29 -12.41
C GLY A 151 5.24 7.15 -12.43
N GLY A 152 4.60 7.93 -13.31
CA GLY A 152 3.14 8.02 -13.41
C GLY A 152 2.54 9.11 -12.53
N THR A 153 1.33 9.52 -12.87
CA THR A 153 0.54 10.55 -12.18
C THR A 153 -0.63 9.96 -11.38
N ALA A 154 -1.14 8.80 -11.83
CA ALA A 154 -2.18 8.00 -11.21
C ALA A 154 -2.24 6.63 -11.90
N PHE A 155 -2.82 5.62 -11.25
CA PHE A 155 -3.22 4.36 -11.87
C PHE A 155 -4.43 3.75 -11.14
N THR A 156 -5.04 2.71 -11.71
CA THR A 156 -6.20 2.02 -11.13
C THR A 156 -5.78 0.64 -10.63
N PRO A 157 -5.23 0.51 -9.40
CA PRO A 157 -4.76 -0.76 -8.88
C PRO A 157 -5.91 -1.77 -8.76
N ILE A 158 -5.66 -3.05 -9.05
CA ILE A 158 -6.66 -4.11 -8.90
C ILE A 158 -6.68 -4.57 -7.44
N VAL A 159 -7.86 -4.59 -6.81
CA VAL A 159 -8.03 -5.10 -5.45
C VAL A 159 -7.63 -6.57 -5.38
N ASN A 160 -6.83 -6.97 -4.39
CA ASN A 160 -6.39 -8.36 -4.20
C ASN A 160 -7.34 -9.11 -3.24
N PRO A 161 -8.22 -10.00 -3.72
CA PRO A 161 -9.15 -10.70 -2.84
C PRO A 161 -8.40 -11.60 -1.85
N PRO A 162 -8.89 -11.75 -0.60
CA PRO A 162 -10.18 -11.29 -0.08
C PRO A 162 -10.13 -9.89 0.55
N GLU A 163 -9.12 -9.07 0.26
CA GLU A 163 -9.10 -7.65 0.64
C GLU A 163 -10.23 -6.90 -0.08
N VAL A 164 -10.69 -5.80 0.51
CA VAL A 164 -11.77 -4.97 -0.03
C VAL A 164 -11.26 -3.67 -0.65
N ALA A 165 -9.97 -3.38 -0.52
CA ALA A 165 -9.34 -2.20 -1.10
C ALA A 165 -7.84 -2.40 -1.33
N ILE A 166 -7.23 -1.52 -2.13
CA ILE A 166 -5.79 -1.43 -2.38
C ILE A 166 -5.41 0.04 -2.59
N LEU A 167 -4.28 0.46 -2.03
CA LEU A 167 -3.75 1.82 -2.18
C LEU A 167 -2.62 1.84 -3.20
N GLY A 168 -2.83 2.54 -4.30
CA GLY A 168 -1.81 2.88 -5.28
C GLY A 168 -1.07 4.17 -4.91
N LEU A 169 0.24 4.17 -5.07
CA LEU A 169 1.09 5.34 -4.94
C LEU A 169 1.91 5.52 -6.21
N THR A 170 1.91 6.72 -6.78
CA THR A 170 2.79 7.08 -7.90
C THR A 170 3.82 8.13 -7.48
N ARG A 171 4.56 8.68 -8.43
CA ARG A 171 5.69 9.56 -8.13
C ARG A 171 5.18 10.86 -7.51
N THR A 172 5.75 11.25 -6.37
CA THR A 172 5.53 12.57 -5.79
C THR A 172 5.98 13.66 -6.77
N GLU A 173 5.12 14.64 -6.99
CA GLU A 173 5.34 15.73 -7.93
C GLU A 173 5.04 17.08 -7.26
N THR A 174 5.84 18.09 -7.58
CA THR A 174 5.63 19.46 -7.09
C THR A 174 4.55 20.11 -7.93
N VAL A 175 3.44 20.50 -7.30
CA VAL A 175 2.28 21.11 -7.96
C VAL A 175 1.94 22.46 -7.32
N PRO A 176 1.37 23.41 -8.07
CA PRO A 176 0.93 24.68 -7.51
C PRO A 176 -0.35 24.48 -6.68
N VAL A 177 -0.29 24.83 -5.39
CA VAL A 177 -1.45 24.82 -4.47
C VAL A 177 -1.71 26.25 -4.01
N ARG A 178 -2.98 26.65 -3.93
CA ARG A 178 -3.35 27.99 -3.48
C ARG A 178 -3.44 28.03 -1.96
N GLU A 179 -2.57 28.81 -1.33
CA GLU A 179 -2.50 28.99 0.13
C GLU A 179 -2.55 30.49 0.44
N ASN A 180 -3.51 30.93 1.27
CA ASN A 180 -3.68 32.33 1.66
C ASN A 180 -3.76 33.34 0.48
N GLY A 181 -4.25 32.89 -0.67
CA GLY A 181 -4.38 33.71 -1.87
C GLY A 181 -3.23 33.57 -2.87
N ASP A 182 -2.06 33.07 -2.44
CA ASP A 182 -0.86 32.89 -3.24
C ASP A 182 -0.68 31.46 -3.73
N TRP A 183 0.07 31.28 -4.82
CA TRP A 183 0.44 29.97 -5.34
C TRP A 183 1.74 29.49 -4.69
N GLN A 184 1.70 28.32 -4.06
CA GLN A 184 2.86 27.68 -3.42
C GLN A 184 3.22 26.39 -4.16
N PRO A 185 4.53 26.12 -4.40
CA PRO A 185 4.97 24.84 -4.92
C PRO A 185 4.95 23.79 -3.81
N VAL A 186 4.05 22.81 -3.90
CA VAL A 186 3.87 21.78 -2.86
C VAL A 186 4.16 20.39 -3.42
N PRO A 187 5.05 19.58 -2.80
CA PRO A 187 5.24 18.18 -3.15
C PRO A 187 3.99 17.38 -2.76
N MET A 188 3.23 16.94 -3.74
CA MET A 188 2.01 16.16 -3.57
C MET A 188 2.24 14.72 -4.04
N VAL A 189 1.93 13.74 -3.20
CA VAL A 189 1.91 12.33 -3.60
C VAL A 189 0.52 11.95 -4.08
N PRO A 190 0.36 11.41 -5.31
CA PRO A 190 -0.92 10.85 -5.74
C PRO A 190 -1.28 9.59 -4.95
N LEU A 191 -2.53 9.52 -4.52
CA LEU A 191 -3.14 8.43 -3.78
C LEU A 191 -4.27 7.84 -4.63
N ASP A 192 -4.11 6.59 -5.06
CA ASP A 192 -5.05 5.91 -5.94
C ASP A 192 -5.72 4.76 -5.18
N LEU A 193 -6.87 5.01 -4.55
CA LEU A 193 -7.57 4.03 -3.73
C LEU A 193 -8.59 3.27 -4.57
N SER A 194 -8.31 2.02 -4.92
CA SER A 194 -9.32 1.12 -5.48
C SER A 194 -10.03 0.35 -4.38
N TYR A 195 -11.34 0.20 -4.47
CA TYR A 195 -12.16 -0.50 -3.48
C TYR A 195 -13.31 -1.27 -4.11
N ASP A 196 -13.74 -2.32 -3.41
CA ASP A 196 -14.91 -3.13 -3.75
C ASP A 196 -16.19 -2.36 -3.44
N HIS A 197 -16.91 -1.93 -4.48
CA HIS A 197 -18.12 -1.12 -4.33
C HIS A 197 -19.30 -1.89 -3.70
N ARG A 198 -19.18 -3.22 -3.51
CA ARG A 198 -20.15 -4.00 -2.71
C ARG A 198 -20.01 -3.72 -1.22
N VAL A 199 -18.83 -3.28 -0.76
CA VAL A 199 -18.50 -3.08 0.66
C VAL A 199 -18.34 -1.60 1.00
N ILE A 200 -17.63 -0.86 0.15
CA ILE A 200 -17.30 0.55 0.35
C ILE A 200 -18.12 1.37 -0.65
N ASN A 201 -18.87 2.34 -0.14
CA ASN A 201 -19.57 3.30 -0.98
C ASN A 201 -18.65 4.50 -1.28
N GLY A 202 -18.95 5.27 -2.32
CA GLY A 202 -18.11 6.41 -2.72
C GLY A 202 -18.14 7.65 -1.82
N ALA A 203 -18.86 7.61 -0.69
CA ALA A 203 -19.01 8.71 0.27
C ALA A 203 -18.48 8.33 1.65
#